data_AF-A0A0D0BNX1-F1
#
_entry.id   AF-A0A0D0BNX1-F1
#
_cell.length_a   1.000
_cell.length_b   1.000
_cell.length_c   1.000
_cell.angle_alpha   90.00
_cell.angle_beta   90.00
_cell.angle_gamma   90.00
#
_symmetry.space_group_name_H-M   'P 1'
#
loop_
_entity.id
_entity.type
_entity.pdbx_description
1 polymer ?
#
loop_
_entity_poly.entity_id
_entity_poly.type
_entity_poly.pdbx_seq_one_letter_code
_entity_poly.pdbx_strand_id
1 'polypeptide(L)'
;MIMTDQDHNGSHIKGLLINFLDHFYPSLLEVPDFLVEFVMPIVRVLKGKQHKDFFTILEYEQWLKDTPGADKWESKYFKGLGTSTDADACGYFSDMAKHEGDRELIKLAFSKKKADDRKEWLRQFKEIPYSEFVHKELILFSMADNVRSIPSVADGLKPGQRKIIWACFKRNLKKEIKGHATHCDMSLTQTIVALAQDFVSSNNLNLMFPSGQFRMRDQGGKDHASGSCSHGAHQQGLRYRNYFNPIDIVLNIHGGEDSKAKLSKPRKTKITKLPIHKWTQTFKGELEAMMTGGKKTDGSVKNYQEHHANENIHFVVQMDAKEVAKAEEKGLLEYFKLISKVSTSNMICFNLEGKIRKYKSPEVILEEFYPSQLSYYQK
;
A
#
# COMPACT_ATOMS: atom_id res chain seq x y z
N MET A 1 30.87 -0.31 6.75
CA MET A 1 30.04 -1.21 7.57
C MET A 1 28.58 -0.81 7.45
N ILE A 2 27.69 -1.74 7.08
CA ILE A 2 26.24 -1.55 7.07
C ILE A 2 25.64 -2.31 8.25
N MET A 3 24.76 -1.65 9.00
CA MET A 3 23.99 -2.27 10.08
C MET A 3 22.52 -1.89 9.89
N THR A 4 21.66 -2.88 9.73
CA THR A 4 20.21 -2.69 9.63
C THR A 4 19.51 -3.73 10.48
N ASP A 5 18.23 -3.49 10.80
CA ASP A 5 17.37 -4.54 11.33
C ASP A 5 17.43 -5.78 10.43
N GLN A 6 17.49 -6.98 11.02
CA GLN A 6 17.52 -8.24 10.27
C GLN A 6 16.10 -8.63 9.84
N ASP A 7 15.46 -7.72 9.11
CA ASP A 7 14.16 -7.89 8.49
C ASP A 7 14.24 -7.60 6.98
N HIS A 8 13.14 -7.85 6.27
CA HIS A 8 13.08 -7.61 4.84
C HIS A 8 13.42 -6.15 4.46
N ASN A 9 13.04 -5.17 5.28
CA ASN A 9 13.30 -3.77 4.97
C ASN A 9 14.77 -3.42 5.15
N GLY A 10 15.45 -4.01 6.13
CA GLY A 10 16.90 -3.94 6.28
C GLY A 10 17.61 -4.44 5.02
N SER A 11 17.21 -5.60 4.49
CA SER A 11 17.74 -6.13 3.21
C SER A 11 17.56 -5.14 2.05
N HIS A 12 16.42 -4.45 1.98
CA HIS A 12 16.21 -3.42 0.97
C HIS A 12 17.11 -2.21 1.15
N ILE A 13 17.32 -1.75 2.39
CA ILE A 13 18.24 -0.64 2.72
C ILE A 13 19.67 -1.01 2.31
N LYS A 14 20.14 -2.22 2.65
CA LYS A 14 21.43 -2.76 2.21
C LYS A 14 21.55 -2.69 0.68
N GLY A 15 20.56 -3.23 -0.04
CA GLY A 15 20.54 -3.21 -1.50
C GLY A 15 20.54 -1.80 -2.10
N LEU A 16 19.80 -0.86 -1.52
CA LEU A 16 19.78 0.55 -1.97
C LEU A 16 21.14 1.21 -1.82
N LEU A 17 21.85 0.95 -0.71
CA LEU A 17 23.18 1.47 -0.47
C LEU A 17 24.21 0.85 -1.41
N ILE A 18 24.14 -0.48 -1.63
CA ILE A 18 24.96 -1.17 -2.64
C ILE A 18 24.72 -0.58 -4.03
N ASN A 19 23.46 -0.37 -4.42
CA ASN A 19 23.11 0.25 -5.70
C ASN A 19 23.60 1.70 -5.82
N PHE A 20 23.53 2.48 -4.73
CA PHE A 20 24.10 3.83 -4.70
C PHE A 20 25.61 3.81 -4.97
N LEU A 21 26.34 2.92 -4.29
CA LEU A 21 27.78 2.77 -4.46
C LEU A 21 28.14 2.26 -5.86
N ASP A 22 27.46 1.25 -6.39
CA ASP A 22 27.69 0.77 -7.77
C ASP A 22 27.40 1.85 -8.82
N HIS A 23 26.38 2.68 -8.58
CA HIS A 23 25.98 3.72 -9.54
C HIS A 23 26.97 4.88 -9.60
N PHE A 24 27.39 5.41 -8.45
CA PHE A 24 28.23 6.61 -8.36
C PHE A 24 29.72 6.30 -8.22
N TYR A 25 30.07 5.22 -7.54
CA TYR A 25 31.43 4.89 -7.12
C TYR A 25 31.74 3.38 -7.24
N PRO A 26 31.59 2.77 -8.43
CA PRO A 26 31.70 1.32 -8.58
C PRO A 26 33.06 0.77 -8.14
N SER A 27 34.15 1.52 -8.36
CA SER A 27 35.49 1.11 -7.94
C SER A 27 35.64 0.93 -6.43
N LEU A 28 34.78 1.55 -5.60
CA LEU A 28 34.81 1.36 -4.15
C LEU A 28 34.33 -0.05 -3.76
N LEU A 29 33.44 -0.66 -4.54
CA LEU A 29 32.96 -2.02 -4.28
C LEU A 29 33.99 -3.10 -4.66
N GLU A 30 34.99 -2.73 -5.49
CA GLU A 30 36.11 -3.61 -5.85
C GLU A 30 37.20 -3.63 -4.76
N VAL A 31 37.23 -2.60 -3.89
CA VAL A 31 38.20 -2.53 -2.79
C VAL A 31 37.84 -3.59 -1.75
N PRO A 32 38.77 -4.51 -1.42
CA PRO A 32 38.55 -5.51 -0.38
C PRO A 32 38.12 -4.87 0.95
N ASP A 33 37.12 -5.46 1.60
CA ASP A 33 36.59 -5.06 2.91
C ASP A 33 36.06 -3.62 3.00
N PHE A 34 35.85 -2.94 1.87
CA PHE A 34 35.24 -1.61 1.85
C PHE A 34 33.80 -1.64 2.38
N LEU A 35 33.02 -2.64 1.94
CA LEU A 35 31.62 -2.82 2.34
C LEU A 35 31.43 -4.12 3.12
N VAL A 36 31.55 -4.02 4.44
CA VAL A 36 31.23 -5.10 5.38
C VAL A 36 29.82 -4.97 5.95
N GLU A 37 29.20 -6.10 6.25
CA GLU A 37 27.88 -6.18 6.84
C GLU A 37 27.97 -6.71 8.27
N PHE A 38 27.20 -6.10 9.16
CA PHE A 38 26.94 -6.64 10.49
C PHE A 38 25.63 -7.43 10.46
N VAL A 39 25.72 -8.74 10.70
CA VAL A 39 24.55 -9.64 10.68
C VAL A 39 24.20 -10.03 12.11
N MET A 40 22.93 -9.87 12.47
CA MET A 40 22.39 -10.33 13.75
C MET A 40 21.53 -11.57 13.54
N PRO A 41 21.42 -12.47 14.54
CA PRO A 41 20.50 -13.58 14.46
C PRO A 41 19.05 -13.09 14.42
N ILE A 42 18.20 -13.73 13.62
CA ILE A 42 16.75 -13.47 13.56
C ILE A 42 16.04 -14.22 14.69
N VAL A 43 16.51 -15.43 15.02
CA VAL A 43 15.95 -16.27 16.08
C VAL A 43 17.07 -16.81 16.94
N ARG A 44 16.93 -16.68 18.27
CA ARG A 44 17.71 -17.42 19.24
C ARG A 44 16.81 -18.43 19.92
N VAL A 45 17.26 -19.67 20.02
CA VAL A 45 16.61 -20.70 20.84
C VAL A 45 17.44 -20.97 22.09
N LEU A 46 16.78 -21.14 23.23
CA LEU A 46 17.39 -21.35 24.53
C LEU A 46 16.90 -22.65 25.15
N LYS A 47 17.81 -23.44 25.72
CA LYS A 47 17.50 -24.64 26.53
C LYS A 47 18.50 -24.79 27.66
N GLY A 48 18.09 -24.37 28.86
CA GLY A 48 18.99 -24.29 30.00
C GLY A 48 20.12 -23.31 29.75
N LYS A 49 21.38 -23.79 29.75
CA LYS A 49 22.57 -22.98 29.45
C LYS A 49 22.96 -22.98 27.96
N GLN A 50 22.31 -23.82 27.15
CA GLN A 50 22.59 -23.88 25.71
C GLN A 50 21.74 -22.85 24.99
N HIS A 51 22.34 -22.18 24.02
CA HIS A 51 21.63 -21.36 23.05
C HIS A 51 22.09 -21.70 21.64
N LYS A 52 21.23 -21.44 20.66
CA LYS A 52 21.56 -21.55 19.25
C LYS A 52 20.93 -20.39 18.49
N ASP A 53 21.73 -19.80 17.62
CA ASP A 53 21.38 -18.64 16.83
C ASP A 53 21.12 -19.03 15.39
N PHE A 54 20.06 -18.47 14.82
CA PHE A 54 19.66 -18.65 13.43
C PHE A 54 19.62 -17.30 12.74
N PHE A 55 20.31 -17.20 11.61
CA PHE A 55 20.45 -15.95 10.86
C PHE A 55 19.44 -15.85 9.72
N THR A 56 18.78 -16.96 9.38
CA THR A 56 17.64 -16.99 8.47
C THR A 56 16.45 -17.75 9.07
N ILE A 57 15.23 -17.39 8.64
CA ILE A 57 14.02 -18.14 9.02
C ILE A 57 14.08 -19.57 8.48
N LEU A 58 14.66 -19.77 7.29
CA LEU A 58 14.75 -21.09 6.65
C LEU A 58 15.59 -22.07 7.49
N GLU A 59 16.75 -21.62 7.99
CA GLU A 59 17.60 -22.41 8.89
C GLU A 59 16.86 -22.79 10.18
N TYR A 60 16.11 -21.84 10.75
CA TYR A 60 15.30 -22.08 11.95
C TYR A 60 14.18 -23.09 11.69
N GLU A 61 13.42 -22.94 10.60
CA GLU A 61 12.35 -23.87 10.23
C GLU A 61 12.87 -25.26 9.90
N GLN A 62 14.03 -25.36 9.23
CA GLN A 62 14.68 -26.64 8.96
C GLN A 62 15.12 -27.30 10.27
N TRP A 63 15.72 -26.53 11.19
CA TRP A 63 16.10 -27.04 12.51
C TRP A 63 14.91 -27.53 13.34
N LEU A 64 13.78 -26.82 13.30
CA LEU A 64 12.54 -27.26 13.96
C LEU A 64 12.05 -28.63 13.45
N LYS A 65 12.18 -28.89 12.14
CA LYS A 65 11.79 -30.17 11.52
C LYS A 65 12.77 -31.29 11.86
N ASP A 66 14.05 -30.99 11.83
CA ASP A 66 15.11 -32.00 11.94
C ASP A 66 15.45 -32.34 13.39
N THR A 67 15.00 -31.54 14.36
CA THR A 67 15.37 -31.69 15.78
C THR A 67 14.19 -32.20 16.62
N PRO A 68 14.20 -33.49 17.03
CA PRO A 68 13.22 -34.00 17.98
C PRO A 68 13.27 -33.24 19.30
N GLY A 69 12.11 -32.79 19.80
CA GLY A 69 12.02 -32.04 21.04
C GLY A 69 12.38 -30.55 20.91
N ALA A 70 12.36 -29.99 19.69
CA ALA A 70 12.57 -28.57 19.44
C ALA A 70 11.55 -27.67 20.14
N ASP A 71 10.33 -28.18 20.38
CA ASP A 71 9.26 -27.55 21.15
C ASP A 71 9.65 -27.24 22.61
N LYS A 72 10.66 -27.93 23.15
CA LYS A 72 11.18 -27.72 24.51
C LYS A 72 12.20 -26.58 24.60
N TRP A 73 12.54 -25.96 23.49
CA TRP A 73 13.42 -24.79 23.46
C TRP A 73 12.58 -23.52 23.47
N GLU A 74 13.01 -22.53 24.26
CA GLU A 74 12.38 -21.21 24.25
C GLU A 74 12.93 -20.40 23.08
N SER A 75 12.07 -19.94 22.17
CA SER A 75 12.45 -19.14 21.01
C SER A 75 12.26 -17.65 21.26
N LYS A 76 13.30 -16.85 21.04
CA LYS A 76 13.24 -15.38 21.02
C LYS A 76 13.53 -14.86 19.61
N TYR A 77 12.62 -14.01 19.11
CA TYR A 77 12.78 -13.35 17.81
C TYR A 77 13.42 -11.97 17.98
N PHE A 78 14.44 -11.68 17.19
CA PHE A 78 15.12 -10.38 17.15
C PHE A 78 14.72 -9.68 15.86
N LYS A 79 13.69 -8.83 15.96
CA LYS A 79 13.14 -8.13 14.78
C LYS A 79 13.90 -6.85 14.43
N GLY A 80 14.46 -6.19 15.43
CA GLY A 80 15.23 -4.96 15.23
C GLY A 80 16.43 -4.90 16.13
N LEU A 81 17.39 -4.04 15.75
CA LEU A 81 18.69 -3.86 16.42
C LEU A 81 18.53 -3.63 17.93
N GLY A 82 17.48 -2.91 18.34
CA GLY A 82 17.16 -2.63 19.75
C GLY A 82 16.65 -3.82 20.57
N THR A 83 16.54 -5.02 20.00
CA THR A 83 16.07 -6.23 20.72
C THR A 83 17.22 -6.98 21.42
N SER A 84 18.46 -6.70 21.02
CA SER A 84 19.67 -7.29 21.60
C SER A 84 20.18 -6.51 22.79
N THR A 85 20.84 -7.21 23.70
CA THR A 85 21.49 -6.60 24.87
C THR A 85 22.89 -6.11 24.50
N ASP A 86 23.45 -5.19 25.28
CA ASP A 86 24.82 -4.69 25.08
C ASP A 86 25.86 -5.83 25.12
N ALA A 87 25.62 -6.85 25.94
CA ALA A 87 26.48 -8.04 26.01
C ALA A 87 26.43 -8.90 24.74
N ASP A 88 25.26 -8.99 24.09
CA ASP A 88 25.11 -9.69 22.81
C ASP A 88 25.82 -8.93 21.68
N ALA A 89 25.72 -7.59 21.68
CA ALA A 89 26.28 -6.74 20.63
C ALA A 89 27.79 -6.93 20.50
N CYS A 90 28.52 -7.03 21.62
CA CYS A 90 29.96 -7.28 21.63
C CYS A 90 30.36 -8.60 20.96
N GLY A 91 29.55 -9.66 21.10
CA GLY A 91 29.83 -10.96 20.49
C GLY A 91 29.59 -11.01 18.98
N TYR A 92 28.73 -10.15 18.44
CA TYR A 92 28.45 -10.10 17.00
C TYR A 92 29.54 -9.35 16.22
N PHE A 93 30.27 -8.42 16.84
CA PHE A 93 31.36 -7.71 16.16
C PHE A 93 32.55 -8.61 15.78
N SER A 94 32.64 -9.81 16.36
CA SER A 94 33.67 -10.80 16.01
C SER A 94 33.37 -11.59 14.72
N ASP A 95 32.13 -11.65 14.25
CA ASP A 95 31.71 -12.40 13.06
C ASP A 95 31.13 -11.46 12.00
N MET A 96 32.01 -10.86 11.18
CA MET A 96 31.61 -9.98 10.07
C MET A 96 31.50 -10.76 8.76
N ALA A 97 30.35 -10.64 8.09
CA ALA A 97 30.10 -11.25 6.80
C ALA A 97 30.51 -10.32 5.64
N LYS A 98 30.99 -10.92 4.56
CA LYS A 98 31.38 -10.22 3.33
C LYS A 98 30.21 -10.18 2.34
N HIS A 99 30.04 -9.05 1.67
CA HIS A 99 29.22 -8.96 0.47
C HIS A 99 30.09 -8.88 -0.78
N GLU A 100 29.87 -9.79 -1.72
CA GLU A 100 30.31 -9.64 -3.10
C GLU A 100 29.07 -9.25 -3.93
N GLY A 101 29.21 -8.20 -4.74
CA GLY A 101 28.09 -7.63 -5.48
C GLY A 101 28.23 -7.92 -6.97
N ASP A 102 27.39 -8.79 -7.52
CA ASP A 102 27.25 -8.91 -8.97
C ASP A 102 26.50 -7.70 -9.53
N ARG A 103 27.21 -6.91 -10.34
CA ARG A 103 26.70 -5.68 -10.97
C ARG A 103 25.46 -5.91 -11.83
N GLU A 104 25.34 -7.04 -12.51
CA GLU A 104 24.16 -7.31 -13.34
C GLU A 104 22.94 -7.64 -12.48
N LEU A 105 23.14 -8.28 -11.33
CA LEU A 105 22.09 -8.53 -10.34
C LEU A 105 21.63 -7.24 -9.65
N ILE A 106 22.57 -6.33 -9.35
CA ILE A 106 22.23 -5.00 -8.82
C ILE A 106 21.37 -4.23 -9.84
N LYS A 107 21.78 -4.23 -11.11
CA LYS A 107 20.97 -3.61 -12.18
C LYS A 107 19.60 -4.25 -12.33
N LEU A 108 19.50 -5.59 -12.25
CA LEU A 108 18.22 -6.30 -12.26
C LEU A 108 17.28 -5.80 -11.16
N ALA A 109 17.79 -5.72 -9.94
CA ALA A 109 17.01 -5.31 -8.77
C ALA A 109 16.56 -3.84 -8.82
N PHE A 110 17.45 -2.90 -9.18
CA PHE A 110 17.20 -1.46 -8.97
C PHE A 110 16.92 -0.64 -10.22
N SER A 111 17.18 -1.17 -11.42
CA SER A 111 16.89 -0.44 -12.66
C SER A 111 15.38 -0.26 -12.85
N LYS A 112 14.95 0.98 -13.03
CA LYS A 112 13.56 1.31 -13.39
C LYS A 112 13.12 0.69 -14.73
N LYS A 113 14.07 0.36 -15.61
CA LYS A 113 13.82 -0.22 -16.94
C LYS A 113 13.65 -1.74 -16.93
N LYS A 114 14.08 -2.43 -15.86
CA LYS A 114 14.06 -3.90 -15.76
C LYS A 114 12.83 -4.43 -15.00
N ALA A 115 11.69 -3.74 -15.11
CA ALA A 115 10.47 -4.13 -14.39
C ALA A 115 9.91 -5.48 -14.86
N ASP A 116 10.02 -5.80 -16.15
CA ASP A 116 9.58 -7.09 -16.70
C ASP A 116 10.57 -8.22 -16.35
N ASP A 117 11.88 -7.96 -16.41
CA ASP A 117 12.91 -8.90 -15.96
C ASP A 117 12.70 -9.32 -14.50
N ARG A 118 12.36 -8.36 -13.62
CA ARG A 118 12.04 -8.67 -12.21
C ARG A 118 10.80 -9.54 -12.05
N LYS A 119 9.81 -9.46 -12.95
CA LYS A 119 8.64 -10.35 -12.89
C LYS A 119 9.05 -11.80 -13.15
N GLU A 120 9.92 -12.01 -14.13
CA GLU A 120 10.41 -13.35 -14.45
C GLU A 120 11.34 -13.88 -13.34
N TRP A 121 12.22 -13.02 -12.84
CA TRP A 121 13.06 -13.32 -11.68
C TRP A 121 12.24 -13.79 -10.47
N LEU A 122 11.14 -13.11 -10.14
CA LEU A 122 10.29 -13.49 -9.01
C LEU A 122 9.45 -14.74 -9.30
N ARG A 123 9.14 -15.07 -10.56
CA ARG A 123 8.47 -16.33 -10.92
C ARG A 123 9.38 -17.53 -10.67
N GLN A 124 10.67 -17.36 -10.89
CA GLN A 124 11.68 -18.40 -10.72
C GLN A 124 12.22 -18.49 -9.28
N PHE A 125 11.59 -17.82 -8.30
CA PHE A 125 12.05 -17.74 -6.91
C PHE A 125 12.46 -19.09 -6.28
N LYS A 126 11.79 -20.19 -6.64
CA LYS A 126 12.09 -21.54 -6.11
C LYS A 126 13.30 -22.22 -6.74
N GLU A 127 13.73 -21.77 -7.92
CA GLU A 127 14.74 -22.42 -8.77
C GLU A 127 16.05 -21.64 -8.82
N ILE A 128 16.12 -20.48 -8.15
CA ILE A 128 17.30 -19.61 -8.17
C ILE A 128 18.36 -20.12 -7.19
N PRO A 129 19.62 -20.30 -7.63
CA PRO A 129 20.72 -20.64 -6.75
C PRO A 129 20.93 -19.57 -5.67
N TYR A 130 20.95 -20.02 -4.42
CA TYR A 130 21.28 -19.21 -3.26
C TYR A 130 22.81 -19.06 -3.15
N SER A 131 23.44 -18.31 -4.06
CA SER A 131 24.86 -17.93 -3.93
C SER A 131 25.04 -16.46 -3.51
N GLU A 132 24.23 -15.56 -4.07
CA GLU A 132 24.41 -14.10 -3.95
C GLU A 132 23.41 -13.42 -3.02
N PHE A 133 23.80 -12.28 -2.41
CA PHE A 133 22.92 -11.44 -1.58
C PHE A 133 21.59 -11.11 -2.27
N VAL A 134 21.64 -10.74 -3.56
CA VAL A 134 20.44 -10.38 -4.33
C VAL A 134 19.45 -11.54 -4.41
N HIS A 135 19.96 -12.76 -4.61
CA HIS A 135 19.17 -13.98 -4.77
C HIS A 135 18.81 -14.67 -3.44
N LYS A 136 19.55 -14.39 -2.37
CA LYS A 136 19.29 -14.93 -1.03
C LYS A 136 18.35 -14.06 -0.21
N GLU A 137 18.58 -12.76 -0.24
CA GLU A 137 18.01 -11.85 0.75
C GLU A 137 17.10 -10.79 0.10
N LEU A 138 17.59 -10.11 -0.95
CA LEU A 138 16.83 -9.04 -1.59
C LEU A 138 15.56 -9.54 -2.31
N ILE A 139 15.62 -10.77 -2.84
CA ILE A 139 14.44 -11.42 -3.43
C ILE A 139 13.35 -11.66 -2.38
N LEU A 140 13.71 -11.97 -1.13
CA LEU A 140 12.75 -12.18 -0.04
C LEU A 140 12.03 -10.88 0.30
N PHE A 141 12.74 -9.76 0.31
CA PHE A 141 12.12 -8.45 0.42
C PHE A 141 11.14 -8.20 -0.73
N SER A 142 11.54 -8.46 -1.96
CA SER A 142 10.70 -8.22 -3.15
C SER A 142 9.43 -9.07 -3.11
N MET A 143 9.53 -10.32 -2.68
CA MET A 143 8.38 -11.21 -2.46
C MET A 143 7.49 -10.71 -1.32
N ALA A 144 8.07 -10.33 -0.18
CA ALA A 144 7.34 -9.77 0.95
C ALA A 144 6.63 -8.45 0.59
N ASP A 145 7.26 -7.62 -0.26
CA ASP A 145 6.67 -6.39 -0.77
C ASP A 145 5.45 -6.66 -1.65
N ASN A 146 5.55 -7.62 -2.56
CA ASN A 146 4.39 -8.04 -3.34
C ASN A 146 3.27 -8.57 -2.44
N VAL A 147 3.58 -9.43 -1.47
CA VAL A 147 2.59 -10.01 -0.55
C VAL A 147 1.86 -8.93 0.26
N ARG A 148 2.56 -7.91 0.75
CA ARG A 148 1.91 -6.82 1.51
C ARG A 148 1.17 -5.81 0.61
N SER A 149 1.57 -5.68 -0.65
CA SER A 149 1.09 -4.62 -1.54
C SER A 149 -0.02 -5.06 -2.50
N ILE A 150 -0.08 -6.33 -2.89
CA ILE A 150 -1.04 -6.87 -3.86
C ILE A 150 -2.15 -7.64 -3.12
N PRO A 151 -3.44 -7.39 -3.43
CA PRO A 151 -4.55 -8.11 -2.80
C PRO A 151 -4.72 -9.53 -3.36
N SER A 152 -5.48 -10.36 -2.63
CA SER A 152 -5.92 -11.67 -3.11
C SER A 152 -7.22 -11.57 -3.90
N VAL A 153 -7.39 -12.41 -4.92
CA VAL A 153 -8.66 -12.56 -5.63
C VAL A 153 -9.78 -13.12 -4.73
N ALA A 154 -9.42 -13.84 -3.67
CA ALA A 154 -10.39 -14.48 -2.78
C ALA A 154 -11.24 -13.48 -1.98
N ASP A 155 -10.68 -12.33 -1.61
CA ASP A 155 -11.35 -11.36 -0.74
C ASP A 155 -11.11 -9.89 -1.13
N GLY A 156 -10.24 -9.63 -2.11
CA GLY A 156 -9.84 -8.28 -2.49
C GLY A 156 -8.97 -7.56 -1.44
N LEU A 157 -8.53 -8.24 -0.38
CA LEU A 157 -7.82 -7.63 0.75
C LEU A 157 -6.31 -7.89 0.70
N LYS A 158 -5.55 -6.89 1.16
CA LYS A 158 -4.14 -7.03 1.52
C LYS A 158 -4.01 -7.67 2.92
N PRO A 159 -2.88 -8.30 3.27
CA PRO A 159 -2.69 -8.94 4.58
C PRO A 159 -2.96 -8.01 5.78
N GLY A 160 -2.56 -6.73 5.71
CA GLY A 160 -2.83 -5.75 6.78
C GLY A 160 -4.33 -5.52 6.99
N GLN A 161 -5.08 -5.34 5.90
CA GLN A 161 -6.54 -5.20 5.93
C GLN A 161 -7.20 -6.49 6.48
N ARG A 162 -6.78 -7.65 5.98
CA ARG A 162 -7.29 -8.95 6.42
C ARG A 162 -7.08 -9.19 7.92
N LYS A 163 -5.92 -8.81 8.47
CA LYS A 163 -5.64 -8.91 9.91
C LYS A 163 -6.58 -8.04 10.75
N ILE A 164 -6.88 -6.82 10.30
CA ILE A 164 -7.85 -5.94 10.97
C ILE A 164 -9.23 -6.60 10.99
N ILE A 165 -9.71 -7.03 9.82
CA ILE A 165 -11.02 -7.67 9.66
C ILE A 165 -11.12 -8.95 10.51
N TRP A 166 -10.08 -9.79 10.48
CA TRP A 166 -10.00 -11.00 11.31
C TRP A 166 -10.02 -10.68 12.80
N ALA A 167 -9.31 -9.64 13.25
CA ALA A 167 -9.32 -9.22 14.65
C ALA A 167 -10.71 -8.73 15.08
N CYS A 168 -11.44 -8.03 14.21
CA CYS A 168 -12.82 -7.65 14.44
C CYS A 168 -13.74 -8.87 14.60
N PHE A 169 -13.57 -9.90 13.78
CA PHE A 169 -14.29 -11.17 13.92
C PHE A 169 -13.94 -11.91 15.20
N LYS A 170 -12.65 -12.09 15.48
CA LYS A 170 -12.16 -12.80 16.66
C LYS A 170 -12.66 -12.18 17.97
N ARG A 171 -12.74 -10.85 18.02
CA ARG A 171 -13.26 -10.10 19.17
C ARG A 171 -14.78 -9.95 19.18
N ASN A 172 -15.48 -10.47 18.16
CA ASN A 172 -16.93 -10.34 18.03
C ASN A 172 -17.39 -8.87 18.15
N LEU A 173 -16.68 -7.95 17.46
CA LEU A 173 -16.93 -6.51 17.59
C LEU A 173 -18.32 -6.14 17.07
N LYS A 174 -19.25 -5.92 18.00
CA LYS A 174 -20.63 -5.47 17.74
C LYS A 174 -20.86 -4.00 18.11
N LYS A 175 -20.01 -3.45 18.97
CA LYS A 175 -20.08 -2.07 19.47
C LYS A 175 -18.82 -1.34 19.06
N GLU A 176 -18.93 -0.02 18.93
CA GLU A 176 -17.76 0.84 18.75
C GLU A 176 -16.80 0.67 19.93
N ILE A 177 -15.51 0.56 19.64
CA ILE A 177 -14.44 0.59 20.62
C ILE A 177 -13.68 1.89 20.43
N LYS A 178 -13.58 2.72 21.47
CA LYS A 178 -12.61 3.81 21.45
C LYS A 178 -11.23 3.19 21.68
N GLY A 179 -10.30 3.38 20.74
CA GLY A 179 -8.93 2.91 20.93
C GLY A 179 -8.30 3.61 22.13
N HIS A 180 -8.15 2.90 23.24
CA HIS A 180 -7.20 3.28 24.30
C HIS A 180 -5.85 2.66 23.94
N ALA A 181 -4.97 3.43 23.33
CA ALA A 181 -3.57 3.03 23.21
C ALA A 181 -2.69 4.26 23.02
N THR A 182 -1.83 4.52 24.00
CA THR A 182 -0.79 5.56 24.02
C THR A 182 0.29 5.39 22.93
N HIS A 183 0.24 4.33 22.11
CA HIS A 183 1.12 4.10 20.96
C HIS A 183 0.44 3.22 19.89
N CYS A 184 -0.54 3.77 19.14
CA CYS A 184 -1.11 3.02 18.02
C CYS A 184 -0.21 3.15 16.78
N ASP A 185 0.09 2.04 16.12
CA ASP A 185 0.84 2.00 14.86
C ASP A 185 0.13 2.87 13.79
N MET A 186 0.84 3.86 13.26
CA MET A 186 0.28 4.79 12.26
C MET A 186 -0.20 4.06 11.00
N SER A 187 0.52 3.03 10.56
CA SER A 187 0.17 2.27 9.36
C SER A 187 -1.14 1.49 9.55
N LEU A 188 -1.33 0.93 10.75
CA LEU A 188 -2.55 0.23 11.12
C LEU A 188 -3.73 1.20 11.19
N THR A 189 -3.52 2.35 11.81
CA THR A 189 -4.54 3.41 11.95
C THR A 189 -5.00 3.89 10.58
N GLN A 190 -4.08 4.18 9.67
CA GLN A 190 -4.40 4.59 8.30
C GLN A 190 -5.15 3.50 7.53
N THR A 191 -4.78 2.22 7.72
CA THR A 191 -5.49 1.11 7.09
C THR A 191 -6.94 1.00 7.59
N ILE A 192 -7.16 1.21 8.90
CA ILE A 192 -8.50 1.24 9.49
C ILE A 192 -9.31 2.41 8.90
N VAL A 193 -8.74 3.61 8.85
CA VAL A 193 -9.39 4.79 8.26
C VAL A 193 -9.79 4.49 6.81
N ALA A 194 -8.88 3.94 6.00
CA ALA A 194 -9.15 3.63 4.59
C ALA A 194 -10.27 2.58 4.41
N LEU A 195 -10.37 1.58 5.28
CA LEU A 195 -11.45 0.57 5.25
C LEU A 195 -12.83 1.12 5.66
N ALA A 196 -12.85 2.25 6.36
CA ALA A 196 -14.05 2.90 6.87
C ALA A 196 -14.64 3.95 5.91
N GLN A 197 -13.79 4.60 5.12
CA GLN A 197 -14.17 5.72 4.23
C GLN A 197 -15.32 5.34 3.29
N ASP A 198 -16.35 6.20 3.24
CA ASP A 198 -17.56 6.02 2.43
C ASP A 198 -17.90 7.23 1.54
N PHE A 199 -16.94 8.15 1.31
CA PHE A 199 -17.14 9.28 0.41
C PHE A 199 -16.98 8.87 -1.07
N VAL A 200 -17.51 9.66 -2.00
CA VAL A 200 -17.45 9.39 -3.45
C VAL A 200 -16.01 9.19 -3.93
N SER A 201 -15.74 8.09 -4.62
CA SER A 201 -14.41 7.63 -5.08
C SER A 201 -13.52 6.95 -4.03
N SER A 202 -14.05 6.64 -2.84
CA SER A 202 -13.39 5.75 -1.87
C SER A 202 -13.85 4.30 -2.05
N ASN A 203 -14.52 3.71 -1.06
CA ASN A 203 -15.04 2.34 -1.14
C ASN A 203 -16.48 2.34 -1.65
N ASN A 204 -16.79 1.56 -2.69
CA ASN A 204 -18.17 1.29 -3.10
C ASN A 204 -18.98 0.61 -1.98
N LEU A 205 -18.29 -0.21 -1.18
CA LEU A 205 -18.82 -0.84 0.01
C LEU A 205 -17.72 -0.84 1.09
N ASN A 206 -17.82 0.09 2.03
CA ASN A 206 -16.91 0.16 3.17
C ASN A 206 -17.21 -0.95 4.17
N LEU A 207 -16.15 -1.65 4.60
CA LEU A 207 -16.27 -2.82 5.47
C LEU A 207 -16.45 -2.43 6.95
N MET A 208 -16.16 -1.17 7.30
CA MET A 208 -16.29 -0.63 8.65
C MET A 208 -17.13 0.65 8.67
N PHE A 209 -17.84 0.90 9.76
CA PHE A 209 -18.79 2.02 9.91
C PHE A 209 -18.13 3.36 10.23
N PRO A 210 -18.10 4.38 9.34
CA PRO A 210 -17.36 5.63 9.52
C PRO A 210 -17.95 6.56 10.60
N SER A 211 -17.81 6.16 11.87
CA SER A 211 -18.24 6.93 13.04
C SER A 211 -17.19 7.98 13.38
N GLY A 212 -17.49 9.24 13.09
CA GLY A 212 -16.59 10.39 13.28
C GLY A 212 -16.17 11.04 11.97
N GLN A 213 -15.11 11.84 11.99
CA GLN A 213 -14.64 12.60 10.83
C GLN A 213 -13.76 11.75 9.90
N PHE A 214 -14.38 10.73 9.29
CA PHE A 214 -13.79 9.86 8.26
C PHE A 214 -14.23 10.27 6.85
N ARG A 215 -15.15 11.23 6.75
CA ARG A 215 -15.93 11.54 5.56
C ARG A 215 -15.53 12.88 4.96
N MET A 216 -14.45 12.94 4.19
CA MET A 216 -14.19 14.14 3.39
C MET A 216 -13.51 13.80 2.07
N ARG A 217 -14.15 14.23 0.98
CA ARG A 217 -13.61 14.19 -0.38
C ARG A 217 -12.58 15.29 -0.63
N ASP A 218 -12.52 16.30 0.25
CA ASP A 218 -11.77 17.54 0.06
C ASP A 218 -10.29 17.28 -0.24
N GLN A 219 -9.68 16.34 0.48
CA GLN A 219 -8.30 15.89 0.29
C GLN A 219 -8.17 14.37 0.07
N GLY A 220 -9.25 13.71 -0.38
CA GLY A 220 -9.26 12.27 -0.58
C GLY A 220 -9.03 11.48 0.71
N GLY A 221 -9.57 11.95 1.83
CA GLY A 221 -9.48 11.28 3.13
C GLY A 221 -8.16 11.45 3.87
N LYS A 222 -7.26 12.33 3.43
CA LYS A 222 -6.04 12.73 4.17
C LYS A 222 -6.32 13.71 5.32
N ASP A 223 -7.48 14.34 5.26
CA ASP A 223 -8.09 15.30 6.17
C ASP A 223 -8.95 14.63 7.25
N HIS A 224 -8.82 13.31 7.43
CA HIS A 224 -9.39 12.62 8.58
C HIS A 224 -8.84 13.25 9.87
N ALA A 225 -9.68 13.37 10.89
CA ALA A 225 -9.23 13.86 12.19
C ALA A 225 -8.02 13.04 12.64
N SER A 226 -6.99 13.73 13.16
CA SER A 226 -5.77 13.07 13.58
C SER A 226 -6.11 11.94 14.54
N GLY A 227 -5.62 10.74 14.24
CA GLY A 227 -5.63 9.60 15.17
C GLY A 227 -4.79 9.85 16.44
N SER A 228 -4.43 11.11 16.73
CA SER A 228 -3.96 11.54 18.03
C SER A 228 -5.03 11.19 19.05
N CYS A 229 -4.61 10.45 20.08
CA CYS A 229 -5.39 9.86 21.17
C CYS A 229 -6.25 10.85 22.00
N SER A 230 -6.45 12.07 21.52
CA SER A 230 -7.21 13.13 22.17
C SER A 230 -8.58 13.36 21.52
N HIS A 231 -8.79 12.98 20.24
CA HIS A 231 -10.07 13.18 19.55
C HIS A 231 -10.45 11.99 18.67
N GLY A 232 -11.08 10.99 19.28
CA GLY A 232 -12.15 10.22 18.62
C GLY A 232 -11.80 9.48 17.32
N ALA A 233 -10.69 8.76 17.24
CA ALA A 233 -10.63 7.60 16.34
C ALA A 233 -11.48 6.47 16.97
N HIS A 234 -12.79 6.54 16.77
CA HIS A 234 -13.71 5.46 17.12
C HIS A 234 -13.33 4.26 16.26
N GLN A 235 -12.82 3.18 16.85
CA GLN A 235 -12.68 1.91 16.15
C GLN A 235 -14.06 1.30 16.01
N GLN A 236 -14.37 0.91 14.78
CA GLN A 236 -15.73 0.74 14.32
C GLN A 236 -16.07 -0.75 14.33
N GLY A 237 -17.33 -1.07 14.60
CA GLY A 237 -17.85 -2.40 14.30
C GLY A 237 -17.77 -2.68 12.80
N LEU A 238 -17.69 -3.96 12.43
CA LEU A 238 -17.83 -4.37 11.03
C LEU A 238 -19.22 -3.97 10.53
N ARG A 239 -19.28 -3.26 9.40
CA ARG A 239 -20.54 -2.80 8.80
C ARG A 239 -21.38 -3.95 8.27
N TYR A 240 -20.69 -4.97 7.78
CA TYR A 240 -21.26 -6.02 6.94
C TYR A 240 -20.76 -7.37 7.42
N ARG A 241 -21.18 -7.77 8.62
CA ARG A 241 -20.78 -9.06 9.19
C ARG A 241 -21.24 -10.26 8.38
N ASN A 242 -22.39 -10.13 7.71
CA ASN A 242 -22.97 -11.15 6.85
C ASN A 242 -22.24 -11.30 5.51
N TYR A 243 -21.48 -10.30 5.05
CA TYR A 243 -20.74 -10.39 3.78
C TYR A 243 -19.48 -11.25 3.87
N PHE A 244 -19.08 -11.60 5.09
CA PHE A 244 -18.00 -12.55 5.36
C PHE A 244 -18.53 -13.91 5.81
N ASN A 245 -19.85 -14.11 5.80
CA ASN A 245 -20.36 -15.46 5.62
C ASN A 245 -20.04 -15.86 4.17
N PRO A 246 -19.78 -17.15 3.90
CA PRO A 246 -19.69 -17.66 2.53
C PRO A 246 -20.95 -17.38 1.68
N ILE A 247 -22.02 -16.84 2.27
CA ILE A 247 -23.39 -16.89 1.75
C ILE A 247 -23.89 -15.59 1.10
N ASP A 248 -23.24 -14.43 1.27
CA ASP A 248 -23.77 -13.19 0.70
C ASP A 248 -22.68 -12.23 0.22
N ILE A 249 -22.49 -12.12 -1.10
CA ILE A 249 -21.78 -10.99 -1.71
C ILE A 249 -22.74 -10.32 -2.69
N VAL A 250 -23.33 -9.21 -2.25
CA VAL A 250 -24.08 -8.30 -3.13
C VAL A 250 -23.08 -7.33 -3.76
N LEU A 251 -22.83 -7.50 -5.06
CA LEU A 251 -22.08 -6.56 -5.88
C LEU A 251 -22.93 -5.32 -6.15
N ASN A 252 -22.84 -4.30 -5.30
CA ASN A 252 -23.35 -2.97 -5.63
C ASN A 252 -22.34 -2.24 -6.51
N ILE A 253 -22.43 -2.46 -7.83
CA ILE A 253 -21.72 -1.66 -8.82
C ILE A 253 -22.54 -0.39 -9.04
N HIS A 254 -22.19 0.69 -8.36
CA HIS A 254 -22.66 2.01 -8.79
C HIS A 254 -21.88 2.37 -10.06
N GLY A 255 -22.59 2.36 -11.20
CA GLY A 255 -22.08 2.86 -12.47
C GLY A 255 -21.55 4.29 -12.31
N GLY A 256 -20.44 4.58 -12.98
CA GLY A 256 -19.73 5.85 -12.86
C GLY A 256 -20.68 7.04 -13.02
N GLU A 257 -20.85 7.84 -11.97
CA GLU A 257 -21.59 9.08 -12.10
C GLU A 257 -20.75 10.09 -12.87
N ASP A 258 -21.22 10.45 -14.06
CA ASP A 258 -20.54 11.45 -14.91
C ASP A 258 -20.38 12.79 -14.19
N SER A 259 -19.23 13.42 -14.40
CA SER A 259 -18.97 14.80 -13.98
C SER A 259 -20.04 15.73 -14.56
N LYS A 260 -20.41 16.78 -13.81
CA LYS A 260 -21.51 17.69 -14.19
C LYS A 260 -21.03 19.14 -14.19
N ALA A 261 -21.00 19.73 -15.38
CA ALA A 261 -20.83 21.16 -15.59
C ALA A 261 -22.00 21.70 -16.43
N LYS A 262 -22.60 22.83 -16.03
CA LYS A 262 -23.72 23.46 -16.74
C LYS A 262 -23.60 24.98 -16.69
N LEU A 263 -23.98 25.67 -17.76
CA LEU A 263 -24.13 27.13 -17.74
C LEU A 263 -25.31 27.52 -16.84
N SER A 264 -25.14 28.56 -16.03
CA SER A 264 -26.19 29.04 -15.12
C SER A 264 -26.66 30.46 -15.41
N LYS A 265 -25.77 31.27 -16.01
CA LYS A 265 -25.97 32.65 -16.47
C LYS A 265 -24.95 32.91 -17.60
N PRO A 266 -25.11 33.94 -18.45
CA PRO A 266 -24.23 34.19 -19.61
C PRO A 266 -22.73 34.33 -19.31
N ARG A 267 -22.34 34.48 -18.03
CA ARG A 267 -20.94 34.55 -17.58
C ARG A 267 -20.61 33.61 -16.41
N LYS A 268 -21.50 32.67 -16.07
CA LYS A 268 -21.34 31.80 -14.91
C LYS A 268 -21.58 30.33 -15.24
N THR A 269 -20.58 29.50 -14.98
CA THR A 269 -20.64 28.05 -15.12
C THR A 269 -20.71 27.40 -13.75
N LYS A 270 -21.67 26.48 -13.56
CA LYS A 270 -21.83 25.68 -12.35
C LYS A 270 -21.19 24.32 -12.54
N ILE A 271 -20.34 23.91 -11.58
CA ILE A 271 -19.73 22.58 -11.54
C ILE A 271 -20.20 21.90 -10.26
N THR A 272 -20.89 20.78 -10.41
CA THR A 272 -21.59 20.09 -9.29
C THR A 272 -21.09 18.68 -9.01
N LYS A 273 -20.29 18.11 -9.91
CA LYS A 273 -19.63 16.82 -9.72
C LYS A 273 -18.23 16.85 -10.32
N LEU A 274 -17.27 16.29 -9.58
CA LEU A 274 -15.89 16.12 -10.03
C LEU A 274 -15.62 14.66 -10.40
N PRO A 275 -14.68 14.40 -11.33
CA PRO A 275 -14.27 13.04 -11.71
C PRO A 275 -13.77 12.20 -10.55
N ILE A 276 -13.75 10.88 -10.74
CA ILE A 276 -13.14 9.94 -9.80
C ILE A 276 -11.68 10.35 -9.54
N HIS A 277 -11.27 10.35 -8.26
CA HIS A 277 -9.94 10.75 -7.77
C HIS A 277 -9.54 12.21 -8.01
N LYS A 278 -10.49 13.07 -8.37
CA LYS A 278 -10.28 14.53 -8.39
C LYS A 278 -10.88 15.15 -7.13
N TRP A 279 -10.02 15.60 -6.24
CA TRP A 279 -10.38 16.15 -4.92
C TRP A 279 -10.71 17.64 -5.03
N THR A 280 -11.52 18.14 -4.09
CA THR A 280 -11.99 19.53 -4.10
C THR A 280 -10.82 20.52 -4.00
N GLN A 281 -9.87 20.32 -3.09
CA GLN A 281 -8.67 21.16 -3.00
C GLN A 281 -7.79 21.09 -4.25
N THR A 282 -7.65 19.91 -4.86
CA THR A 282 -6.90 19.77 -6.10
C THR A 282 -7.53 20.58 -7.22
N PHE A 283 -8.86 20.50 -7.36
CA PHE A 283 -9.57 21.28 -8.38
C PHE A 283 -9.57 22.78 -8.09
N LYS A 284 -9.61 23.17 -6.82
CA LYS A 284 -9.46 24.56 -6.40
C LYS A 284 -8.12 25.15 -6.87
N GLY A 285 -7.01 24.45 -6.63
CA GLY A 285 -5.70 24.86 -7.12
C GLY A 285 -5.64 24.97 -8.65
N GLU A 286 -6.35 24.10 -9.38
CA GLU A 286 -6.49 24.23 -10.84
C GLU A 286 -7.27 25.48 -11.25
N LEU A 287 -8.38 25.82 -10.58
CA LEU A 287 -9.15 27.04 -10.85
C LEU A 287 -8.33 28.30 -10.54
N GLU A 288 -7.58 28.31 -9.45
CA GLU A 288 -6.68 29.42 -9.08
C GLU A 288 -5.56 29.60 -10.11
N ALA A 289 -4.99 28.52 -10.64
CA ALA A 289 -4.06 28.58 -11.76
C ALA A 289 -4.71 29.13 -13.04
N MET A 290 -5.98 28.82 -13.28
CA MET A 290 -6.75 29.39 -14.40
C MET A 290 -7.10 30.88 -14.20
N MET A 291 -7.06 31.40 -12.95
CA MET A 291 -7.24 32.81 -12.64
C MET A 291 -5.98 33.65 -12.87
N THR A 292 -4.81 33.10 -12.51
CA THR A 292 -3.53 33.81 -12.67
C THR A 292 -3.01 33.76 -14.11
N GLY A 293 -3.38 32.73 -14.88
CA GLY A 293 -2.92 32.57 -16.26
C GLY A 293 -1.44 32.17 -16.35
N GLY A 294 -0.90 32.14 -17.58
CA GLY A 294 0.52 31.90 -17.82
C GLY A 294 1.34 33.19 -17.80
N LYS A 295 2.69 33.09 -17.88
CA LYS A 295 3.62 34.25 -17.89
C LYS A 295 3.33 35.35 -18.94
N LYS A 296 2.42 35.13 -19.91
CA LYS A 296 2.12 36.05 -21.03
C LYS A 296 0.63 36.15 -21.41
N THR A 297 -0.29 35.57 -20.64
CA THR A 297 -1.73 35.57 -20.98
C THR A 297 -2.58 35.77 -19.74
N ASP A 298 -3.53 36.70 -19.80
CA ASP A 298 -4.52 36.90 -18.76
C ASP A 298 -5.28 35.60 -18.44
N GLY A 299 -5.64 35.42 -17.18
CA GLY A 299 -6.38 34.25 -16.71
C GLY A 299 -7.75 34.11 -17.38
N SER A 300 -8.14 32.87 -17.66
CA SER A 300 -9.43 32.55 -18.28
C SER A 300 -10.60 32.59 -17.29
N VAL A 301 -10.32 32.53 -15.98
CA VAL A 301 -11.31 32.61 -14.90
C VAL A 301 -11.12 33.93 -14.17
N LYS A 302 -12.22 34.66 -13.92
CA LYS A 302 -12.18 35.93 -13.18
C LYS A 302 -12.32 35.74 -11.68
N ASN A 303 -13.23 34.87 -11.29
CA ASN A 303 -13.51 34.55 -9.90
C ASN A 303 -14.27 33.22 -9.83
N TYR A 304 -14.29 32.57 -8.68
CA TYR A 304 -15.18 31.44 -8.41
C TYR A 304 -15.74 31.54 -6.99
N GLN A 305 -16.89 30.90 -6.76
CA GLN A 305 -17.50 30.78 -5.44
C GLN A 305 -17.72 29.31 -5.11
N GLU A 306 -17.46 28.96 -3.85
CA GLU A 306 -17.60 27.61 -3.29
C GLU A 306 -18.84 27.58 -2.39
N HIS A 307 -19.77 26.65 -2.66
CA HIS A 307 -20.96 26.42 -1.83
C HIS A 307 -21.07 24.94 -1.50
N HIS A 308 -20.00 24.37 -0.96
CA HIS A 308 -19.94 22.95 -0.63
C HIS A 308 -20.91 22.59 0.50
N ALA A 309 -21.53 21.42 0.39
CA ALA A 309 -22.19 20.73 1.49
C ALA A 309 -21.43 19.41 1.75
N ASN A 310 -21.64 18.76 2.90
CA ASN A 310 -20.82 17.63 3.39
C ASN A 310 -20.38 16.62 2.31
N GLU A 311 -21.29 16.22 1.42
CA GLU A 311 -21.01 15.21 0.36
C GLU A 311 -21.11 15.78 -1.06
N ASN A 312 -21.54 17.04 -1.20
CA ASN A 312 -21.84 17.66 -2.49
C ASN A 312 -20.90 18.82 -2.82
N ILE A 313 -20.36 18.76 -4.04
CA ILE A 313 -19.50 19.80 -4.58
C ILE A 313 -20.37 20.82 -5.33
N HIS A 314 -20.10 22.11 -5.16
CA HIS A 314 -20.77 23.15 -5.92
C HIS A 314 -19.86 24.36 -6.10
N PHE A 315 -19.27 24.46 -7.29
CA PHE A 315 -18.51 25.63 -7.72
C PHE A 315 -19.36 26.47 -8.67
N VAL A 316 -19.29 27.80 -8.50
CA VAL A 316 -19.81 28.78 -9.45
C VAL A 316 -18.63 29.56 -10.01
N VAL A 317 -18.21 29.24 -11.22
CA VAL A 317 -17.07 29.86 -11.91
C VAL A 317 -17.56 31.02 -12.76
N GLN A 318 -16.95 32.19 -12.59
CA GLN A 318 -17.24 33.38 -13.37
C GLN A 318 -16.12 33.65 -14.38
N MET A 319 -16.50 33.83 -15.64
CA MET A 319 -15.59 34.01 -16.78
C MET A 319 -16.08 35.15 -17.67
N ASP A 320 -15.23 35.60 -18.59
CA ASP A 320 -15.66 36.51 -19.64
C ASP A 320 -16.47 35.81 -20.73
N ALA A 321 -17.38 36.54 -21.38
CA ALA A 321 -18.23 35.99 -22.43
C ALA A 321 -17.43 35.32 -23.56
N LYS A 322 -16.26 35.88 -23.91
CA LYS A 322 -15.36 35.28 -24.89
C LYS A 322 -14.82 33.92 -24.44
N GLU A 323 -14.45 33.80 -23.17
CA GLU A 323 -13.92 32.54 -22.61
C GLU A 323 -15.03 31.52 -22.36
N VAL A 324 -16.25 31.95 -22.03
CA VAL A 324 -17.42 31.06 -21.97
C VAL A 324 -17.71 30.45 -23.33
N ALA A 325 -17.71 31.25 -24.41
CA ALA A 325 -17.93 30.75 -25.76
C ALA A 325 -16.85 29.71 -26.16
N LYS A 326 -15.57 29.98 -25.85
CA LYS A 326 -14.47 29.00 -26.06
C LYS A 326 -14.67 27.72 -25.24
N ALA A 327 -15.14 27.85 -24.00
CA ALA A 327 -15.40 26.70 -23.13
C ALA A 327 -16.58 25.86 -23.62
N GLU A 328 -17.61 26.48 -24.22
CA GLU A 328 -18.73 25.80 -24.85
C GLU A 328 -18.32 25.10 -26.15
N GLU A 329 -17.52 25.76 -27.00
CA GLU A 329 -17.00 25.18 -28.24
C GLU A 329 -16.13 23.95 -27.97
N LYS A 330 -15.25 24.01 -26.96
CA LYS A 330 -14.43 22.88 -26.52
C LYS A 330 -15.23 21.83 -25.73
N GLY A 331 -16.42 22.19 -25.24
CA GLY A 331 -17.17 21.40 -24.28
C GLY A 331 -16.70 21.63 -22.83
N LEU A 332 -17.64 21.97 -21.95
CA LEU A 332 -17.34 22.37 -20.57
C LEU A 332 -16.58 21.30 -19.77
N LEU A 333 -16.89 20.02 -19.99
CA LEU A 333 -16.23 18.92 -19.27
C LEU A 333 -14.75 18.81 -19.67
N GLU A 334 -14.44 18.96 -20.96
CA GLU A 334 -13.06 18.91 -21.43
C GLU A 334 -12.31 20.19 -21.03
N TYR A 335 -12.96 21.35 -21.15
CA TYR A 335 -12.39 22.65 -20.79
C TYR A 335 -11.92 22.70 -19.32
N PHE A 336 -12.77 22.26 -18.39
CA PHE A 336 -12.46 22.22 -16.95
C PHE A 336 -11.75 20.93 -16.51
N LYS A 337 -11.27 20.10 -17.45
CA LYS A 337 -10.59 18.83 -17.14
C LYS A 337 -11.41 17.94 -16.19
N LEU A 338 -12.71 17.84 -16.46
CA LEU A 338 -13.69 17.06 -15.71
C LEU A 338 -13.95 15.69 -16.35
N ILE A 339 -12.98 15.17 -17.11
CA ILE A 339 -13.00 13.82 -17.67
C ILE A 339 -11.78 13.09 -17.12
N SER A 340 -11.99 11.99 -16.40
CA SER A 340 -10.93 11.07 -15.99
C SER A 340 -11.12 9.72 -16.67
N LYS A 341 -10.01 9.06 -17.04
CA LYS A 341 -10.00 7.71 -17.59
C LYS A 341 -9.38 6.78 -16.57
N VAL A 342 -10.04 5.67 -16.28
CA VAL A 342 -9.51 4.60 -15.44
C VAL A 342 -8.97 3.51 -16.36
N SER A 343 -7.69 3.18 -16.24
CA SER A 343 -7.09 2.10 -17.02
C SER A 343 -7.33 0.75 -16.35
N THR A 344 -7.79 -0.23 -17.12
CA THR A 344 -7.95 -1.64 -16.70
C THR A 344 -6.80 -2.53 -17.19
N SER A 345 -5.73 -1.96 -17.76
CA SER A 345 -4.65 -2.72 -18.39
C SER A 345 -3.78 -3.54 -17.43
N ASN A 346 -3.83 -3.27 -16.12
CA ASN A 346 -2.93 -3.82 -15.11
C ASN A 346 -3.70 -4.34 -13.87
N MET A 347 -4.64 -5.25 -14.08
CA MET A 347 -5.30 -5.96 -12.97
C MET A 347 -4.42 -7.12 -12.51
N ILE A 348 -3.73 -6.96 -11.39
CA ILE A 348 -2.80 -7.96 -10.84
C ILE A 348 -3.26 -8.30 -9.42
N CYS A 349 -3.52 -9.57 -9.16
CA CYS A 349 -3.89 -10.09 -7.85
C CYS A 349 -3.12 -11.39 -7.57
N PHE A 350 -3.03 -11.77 -6.30
CA PHE A 350 -2.78 -13.17 -5.97
C PHE A 350 -3.99 -14.02 -6.34
N ASN A 351 -3.75 -15.12 -7.03
CA ASN A 351 -4.75 -16.12 -7.37
C ASN A 351 -5.04 -17.02 -6.15
N LEU A 352 -5.96 -17.97 -6.28
CA LEU A 352 -6.37 -18.83 -5.16
C LEU A 352 -5.24 -19.75 -4.63
N GLU A 353 -4.24 -20.04 -5.45
CA GLU A 353 -3.04 -20.79 -5.05
C GLU A 353 -1.91 -19.90 -4.49
N GLY A 354 -2.17 -18.59 -4.31
CA GLY A 354 -1.18 -17.65 -3.79
C GLY A 354 -0.10 -17.23 -4.80
N LYS A 355 -0.33 -17.42 -6.10
CA LYS A 355 0.55 -16.97 -7.18
C LYS A 355 0.10 -15.65 -7.77
N ILE A 356 1.04 -14.78 -8.14
CA ILE A 356 0.73 -13.49 -8.77
C ILE A 356 0.27 -13.74 -10.21
N ARG A 357 -0.95 -13.28 -10.53
CA ARG A 357 -1.54 -13.40 -11.86
C ARG A 357 -2.01 -12.03 -12.37
N LYS A 358 -1.77 -11.77 -13.65
CA LYS A 358 -2.37 -10.65 -14.38
C LYS A 358 -3.67 -11.11 -15.04
N TYR A 359 -4.76 -10.41 -14.78
CA TYR A 359 -6.09 -10.65 -15.34
C TYR A 359 -6.34 -9.68 -16.50
N LYS A 360 -6.96 -10.20 -17.56
CA LYS A 360 -7.20 -9.46 -18.81
C LYS A 360 -8.46 -8.59 -18.71
N SER A 361 -9.45 -9.06 -17.96
CA SER A 361 -10.72 -8.39 -17.74
C SER A 361 -11.30 -8.78 -16.37
N PRO A 362 -12.27 -8.01 -15.82
CA PRO A 362 -12.97 -8.36 -14.58
C PRO A 362 -13.71 -9.70 -14.65
N GLU A 363 -14.20 -10.08 -15.83
CA GLU A 363 -14.92 -11.35 -16.04
C GLU A 363 -14.00 -12.55 -15.75
N VAL A 364 -12.72 -12.49 -16.16
CA VAL A 364 -11.75 -13.55 -15.85
C VAL A 364 -11.49 -13.66 -14.34
N ILE A 365 -11.59 -12.55 -13.59
CA ILE A 365 -11.49 -12.58 -12.12
C ILE A 365 -12.69 -13.32 -11.54
N LEU A 366 -13.91 -13.05 -12.05
CA LEU A 366 -15.14 -13.70 -11.62
C LEU A 366 -15.15 -15.20 -11.94
N GLU A 367 -14.66 -15.58 -13.13
CA GLU A 367 -14.54 -16.99 -13.54
C GLU A 367 -13.65 -17.81 -12.59
N GLU A 368 -12.61 -17.20 -12.01
CA GLU A 368 -11.75 -17.86 -11.02
C GLU A 368 -12.39 -17.85 -9.62
N PHE A 369 -13.03 -16.75 -9.25
CA PHE A 369 -13.64 -16.59 -7.93
C PHE A 369 -14.87 -17.50 -7.72
N TYR A 370 -15.75 -17.60 -8.72
CA TYR A 370 -17.06 -18.25 -8.58
C TYR A 370 -16.99 -19.74 -8.22
N PRO A 371 -16.18 -20.59 -8.87
CA PRO A 371 -16.10 -22.01 -8.53
C PRO A 371 -15.60 -22.25 -7.11
N SER A 372 -14.63 -21.45 -6.67
CA SER A 372 -14.12 -21.49 -5.30
C SER A 372 -15.22 -21.18 -4.31
N GLN A 373 -15.96 -20.10 -4.53
CA GLN A 373 -17.08 -19.73 -3.67
C GLN A 373 -18.15 -20.83 -3.65
N LEU A 374 -18.54 -21.38 -4.80
CA LEU A 374 -19.51 -22.47 -4.91
C LEU A 374 -19.09 -23.70 -4.09
N SER A 375 -17.79 -24.03 -4.09
CA SER A 375 -17.27 -25.14 -3.28
C SER A 375 -17.41 -24.91 -1.77
N TYR A 376 -17.38 -23.65 -1.31
CA TYR A 376 -17.63 -23.31 0.09
C TYR A 376 -19.12 -23.39 0.45
N TYR A 377 -20.04 -23.20 -0.49
CA TYR A 377 -21.47 -23.44 -0.26
C TYR A 377 -21.85 -24.92 -0.21
N GLN A 378 -21.08 -25.77 -0.88
CA GLN A 378 -21.33 -27.22 -0.92
C GLN A 378 -20.77 -27.95 0.31
N LYS A 379 -19.92 -27.30 1.10
CA LYS A 379 -19.43 -27.78 2.40
C LYS A 379 -20.35 -27.32 3.51
#